data_AF-A0A2S3X9I3-F1
#
_entry.id   AF-A0A2S3X9I3-F1
#
_cell.length_a   1.000
_cell.length_b   1.000
_cell.length_c   1.000
_cell.angle_alpha   90.00
_cell.angle_beta   90.00
_cell.angle_gamma   90.00
#
_symmetry.space_group_name_H-M   'P 1'
#
loop_
_entity.id
_entity.type
_entity.pdbx_description
1 polymer ?
#
loop_
_entity_poly.entity_id
_entity_poly.type
_entity_poly.pdbx_seq_one_letter_code
_entity_poly.pdbx_strand_id
1 'polypeptide(L)'
;MEFTDVKSKDFIELAGIPEHLQGKVIAEQRVKWRLHEALQANDIHEPIERLHYTTWDSNSGAVNYSQPLVELLVDAVLQSEAPTIGPAGGIFTALGVNGEEFHVAVDLAAVHDAVSTVYRHIKQTEQAD
;
A
#
# COMPACT_ATOMS: atom_id res chain seq x y z
N MET A 1 4.07 16.89 -4.99
CA MET A 1 2.96 16.52 -5.90
C MET A 1 1.67 16.79 -5.16
N GLU A 2 0.76 17.61 -5.70
CA GLU A 2 -0.54 17.91 -5.09
C GLU A 2 -1.62 17.04 -5.74
N PHE A 3 -2.41 16.32 -4.93
CA PHE A 3 -3.55 15.51 -5.40
C PHE A 3 -4.79 16.40 -5.56
N THR A 4 -4.95 17.07 -6.71
CA THR A 4 -5.92 18.17 -6.87
C THR A 4 -7.33 17.78 -7.37
N ASP A 5 -7.82 16.56 -7.16
CA ASP A 5 -9.22 16.22 -7.50
C ASP A 5 -9.82 15.16 -6.54
N VAL A 6 -10.08 15.58 -5.30
CA VAL A 6 -10.36 14.69 -4.15
C VAL A 6 -11.76 14.06 -4.19
N LYS A 7 -12.78 14.74 -4.74
CA LYS A 7 -14.17 14.29 -4.57
C LYS A 7 -14.65 13.27 -5.62
N SER A 8 -14.12 13.29 -6.84
CA SER A 8 -14.61 12.36 -7.88
C SER A 8 -14.02 10.95 -7.77
N LYS A 9 -12.82 10.80 -7.21
CA LYS A 9 -12.11 9.49 -7.12
C LYS A 9 -12.39 8.72 -5.82
N ASP A 10 -12.79 9.43 -4.77
CA ASP A 10 -13.13 8.86 -3.46
C ASP A 10 -14.60 8.52 -3.29
N PHE A 11 -15.44 8.83 -4.29
CA PHE A 11 -16.83 8.41 -4.26
C PHE A 11 -16.92 6.88 -4.33
N ILE A 12 -17.59 6.29 -3.34
CA ILE A 12 -17.89 4.87 -3.33
C ILE A 12 -19.35 4.65 -2.94
N GLU A 13 -20.01 3.74 -3.66
CA GLU A 13 -21.36 3.32 -3.33
C GLU A 13 -21.31 2.28 -2.19
N LEU A 14 -21.74 2.68 -1.01
CA LEU A 14 -21.80 1.79 0.17
C LEU A 14 -23.12 1.02 0.27
N ALA A 15 -24.03 1.21 -0.68
CA ALA A 15 -25.32 0.53 -0.70
C ALA A 15 -25.10 -0.99 -0.77
N GLY A 16 -25.62 -1.72 0.22
CA GLY A 16 -25.46 -3.18 0.30
C GLY A 16 -24.18 -3.66 0.98
N ILE A 17 -23.29 -2.76 1.43
CA ILE A 17 -22.10 -3.12 2.21
C ILE A 17 -22.45 -3.09 3.70
N PRO A 18 -22.24 -4.19 4.46
CA PRO A 18 -22.43 -4.20 5.91
C PRO A 18 -21.64 -3.09 6.60
N GLU A 19 -22.26 -2.38 7.54
CA GLU A 19 -21.67 -1.20 8.21
C GLU A 19 -20.27 -1.46 8.78
N HIS A 20 -20.06 -2.61 9.41
CA HIS A 20 -18.76 -3.03 9.94
C HIS A 20 -17.66 -3.23 8.89
N LEU A 21 -18.00 -3.32 7.60
CA LEU A 21 -17.06 -3.44 6.48
C LEU A 21 -16.89 -2.13 5.70
N GLN A 22 -17.77 -1.14 5.89
CA GLN A 22 -17.74 0.10 5.12
C GLN A 22 -16.42 0.85 5.31
N GLY A 23 -15.89 0.89 6.53
CA GLY A 23 -14.59 1.52 6.81
C GLY A 23 -13.45 0.90 6.01
N LYS A 24 -13.40 -0.45 5.92
CA LYS A 24 -12.40 -1.16 5.12
C LYS A 24 -12.53 -0.85 3.63
N VAL A 25 -13.75 -0.87 3.11
CA VAL A 25 -14.02 -0.59 1.69
C VAL A 25 -13.63 0.84 1.31
N ILE A 26 -13.97 1.83 2.14
CA ILE A 26 -13.56 3.22 1.95
C ILE A 26 -12.04 3.34 1.96
N ALA A 27 -11.38 2.73 2.95
CA ALA A 27 -9.92 2.76 3.06
C ALA A 27 -9.26 2.13 1.83
N GLU A 28 -9.72 0.95 1.39
CA GLU A 28 -9.19 0.25 0.21
C GLU A 28 -9.31 1.09 -1.06
N GLN A 29 -10.46 1.73 -1.28
CA GLN A 29 -10.66 2.61 -2.42
C GLN A 29 -9.72 3.82 -2.38
N ARG A 30 -9.66 4.51 -1.24
CA ARG A 30 -8.78 5.68 -1.07
C ARG A 30 -7.31 5.33 -1.26
N VAL A 31 -6.90 4.16 -0.79
CA VAL A 31 -5.53 3.65 -0.89
C VAL A 31 -5.17 3.27 -2.32
N LYS A 32 -5.99 2.49 -3.02
CA LYS A 32 -5.62 1.93 -4.34
C LYS A 32 -5.18 2.99 -5.34
N TRP A 33 -6.02 3.99 -5.60
CA TRP A 33 -5.70 4.98 -6.64
C TRP A 33 -4.56 5.91 -6.23
N ARG A 34 -4.47 6.29 -4.94
CA ARG A 34 -3.38 7.14 -4.43
C ARG A 34 -2.05 6.41 -4.41
N LEU A 35 -2.05 5.14 -4.01
CA LEU A 35 -0.85 4.30 -4.03
C LEU A 35 -0.36 4.11 -5.45
N HIS A 36 -1.26 3.87 -6.41
CA HIS A 36 -0.91 3.80 -7.82
C HIS A 36 -0.22 5.09 -8.31
N GLU A 37 -0.82 6.25 -8.06
CA GLU A 37 -0.24 7.54 -8.46
C GLU A 37 1.08 7.84 -7.75
N ALA A 38 1.20 7.52 -6.46
CA ALA A 38 2.41 7.73 -5.69
C ALA A 38 3.56 6.82 -6.15
N LEU A 39 3.27 5.56 -6.51
CA LEU A 39 4.26 4.64 -7.07
C LEU A 39 4.72 5.08 -8.46
N GLN A 40 3.79 5.49 -9.33
CA GLN A 40 4.14 6.02 -10.66
C GLN A 40 4.99 7.29 -10.59
N ALA A 41 4.75 8.15 -9.60
CA ALA A 41 5.57 9.34 -9.37
C ALA A 41 7.01 9.02 -8.93
N ASN A 42 7.27 7.78 -8.50
CA ASN A 42 8.58 7.24 -8.16
C ASN A 42 9.12 6.27 -9.23
N ASP A 43 8.60 6.36 -10.47
CA ASP A 43 8.97 5.51 -11.61
C ASP A 43 8.68 4.00 -11.40
N ILE A 44 7.74 3.65 -10.50
CA ILE A 44 7.28 2.28 -10.26
C ILE A 44 5.96 2.07 -11.01
N HIS A 45 5.99 1.25 -12.06
CA HIS A 45 4.87 1.08 -13.02
C HIS A 45 4.17 -0.26 -12.91
N GLU A 46 4.66 -1.15 -12.05
CA GLU A 46 4.07 -2.44 -11.78
C GLU A 46 2.62 -2.30 -11.28
N PRO A 47 1.70 -3.19 -11.70
CA PRO A 47 0.34 -3.21 -11.18
C PRO A 47 0.34 -3.37 -9.65
N ILE A 48 -0.32 -2.45 -8.95
CA ILE A 48 -0.30 -2.41 -7.47
C ILE A 48 -0.85 -3.69 -6.83
N GLU A 49 -1.75 -4.39 -7.52
CA GLU A 49 -2.36 -5.64 -7.08
C GLU A 49 -1.36 -6.81 -7.08
N ARG A 50 -0.21 -6.64 -7.74
CA ARG A 50 0.87 -7.63 -7.79
C ARG A 50 1.99 -7.31 -6.81
N LEU A 51 2.01 -6.13 -6.20
CA LEU A 51 3.12 -5.74 -5.34
C LEU A 51 2.91 -6.23 -3.92
N HIS A 52 3.84 -7.06 -3.45
CA HIS A 52 3.87 -7.60 -2.10
C HIS A 52 5.16 -7.17 -1.42
N TYR A 53 5.06 -6.67 -0.19
CA TYR A 53 6.24 -6.49 0.65
C TYR A 53 6.48 -7.79 1.40
N THR A 54 7.66 -8.37 1.20
CA THR A 54 8.05 -9.65 1.81
C THR A 54 9.36 -9.48 2.57
N THR A 55 9.44 -10.03 3.77
CA THR A 55 10.68 -10.18 4.54
C THR A 55 11.00 -11.66 4.74
N TRP A 56 12.28 -11.96 4.91
CA TRP A 56 12.76 -13.32 5.10
C TRP A 56 13.92 -13.35 6.10
N ASP A 57 14.17 -14.52 6.67
CA ASP A 57 15.34 -14.75 7.49
C ASP A 57 16.59 -14.89 6.61
N SER A 58 17.61 -14.09 6.86
CA SER A 58 18.81 -14.04 6.01
C SER A 58 19.68 -15.31 6.10
N ASN A 59 19.50 -16.14 7.13
CA ASN A 59 20.32 -17.34 7.34
C ASN A 59 19.70 -18.57 6.68
N SER A 60 18.39 -18.70 6.77
CA SER A 60 17.61 -19.85 6.26
C SER A 60 16.95 -19.58 4.92
N GLY A 61 16.80 -18.31 4.54
CA GLY A 61 16.02 -17.90 3.37
C GLY A 61 14.51 -18.09 3.55
N ALA A 62 14.04 -18.42 4.75
CA ALA A 62 12.61 -18.64 4.99
C ALA A 62 11.85 -17.32 5.06
N VAL A 63 10.79 -17.19 4.27
CA VAL A 63 9.86 -16.05 4.35
C VAL A 63 9.19 -16.04 5.72
N ASN A 64 9.23 -14.89 6.39
CA ASN A 64 8.66 -14.71 7.74
C ASN A 64 7.47 -13.74 7.77
N TYR A 65 7.34 -12.87 6.76
CA TYR A 65 6.19 -12.00 6.57
C TYR A 65 6.05 -11.66 5.09
N SER A 66 4.81 -11.64 4.59
CA SER A 66 4.50 -11.23 3.21
C SER A 66 3.08 -10.69 3.16
N GLN A 67 2.90 -9.48 2.64
CA GLN A 67 1.60 -8.82 2.55
C GLN A 67 1.50 -7.96 1.28
N PRO A 68 0.35 -7.92 0.60
CA PRO A 68 0.13 -6.97 -0.49
C PRO A 68 0.30 -5.53 -0.02
N LEU A 69 0.94 -4.68 -0.82
CA LEU A 69 1.18 -3.27 -0.46
C LEU A 69 -0.12 -2.50 -0.20
N VAL A 70 -1.17 -2.80 -0.98
CA VAL A 70 -2.50 -2.22 -0.77
C VAL A 70 -3.03 -2.59 0.61
N GLU A 71 -2.97 -3.87 1.01
CA GLU A 71 -3.46 -4.32 2.31
C GLU A 71 -2.64 -3.73 3.45
N LEU A 72 -1.31 -3.69 3.32
CA LEU A 72 -0.41 -3.09 4.31
C LEU A 72 -0.81 -1.64 4.61
N LEU A 73 -1.11 -0.88 3.56
CA LEU A 73 -1.50 0.53 3.70
C LEU A 73 -2.96 0.69 4.16
N VAL A 74 -3.87 -0.21 3.77
CA VAL A 74 -5.25 -0.23 4.30
C VAL A 74 -5.25 -0.49 5.81
N ASP A 75 -4.51 -1.50 6.27
CA ASP A 75 -4.39 -1.82 7.69
C ASP A 75 -3.80 -0.66 8.47
N ALA A 76 -2.74 -0.03 7.94
CA ALA A 76 -2.15 1.19 8.50
C ALA A 76 -3.17 2.32 8.66
N VAL A 77 -3.98 2.60 7.63
CA VAL A 77 -5.03 3.62 7.67
C VAL A 77 -6.08 3.29 8.74
N LEU A 78 -6.57 2.05 8.76
CA LEU A 78 -7.63 1.61 9.69
C LEU A 78 -7.15 1.62 11.15
N GLN A 79 -5.92 1.17 11.40
CA GLN A 79 -5.34 1.09 12.75
C GLN A 79 -4.73 2.42 13.20
N SER A 80 -4.61 3.40 12.29
CA SER A 80 -3.89 4.66 12.53
C SER A 80 -2.43 4.45 12.95
N GLU A 81 -1.81 3.38 12.46
CA GLU A 81 -0.39 3.08 12.65
C GLU A 81 0.34 3.30 11.32
N ALA A 82 1.48 3.98 11.36
CA ALA A 82 2.20 4.30 10.13
C ALA A 82 2.76 3.01 9.47
N PRO A 83 2.62 2.87 8.14
CA PRO A 83 3.13 1.72 7.42
C PRO A 83 4.66 1.68 7.47
N THR A 84 5.23 0.48 7.68
CA THR A 84 6.68 0.29 7.74
C THR A 84 7.15 -0.63 6.63
N ILE A 85 8.03 -0.12 5.77
CA ILE A 85 8.77 -0.90 4.77
C ILE A 85 10.25 -0.75 5.17
N GLY A 86 10.86 -1.87 5.53
CA GLY A 86 12.20 -1.91 6.11
C GLY A 86 13.25 -2.48 5.15
N PRO A 87 14.54 -2.28 5.47
CA PRO A 87 15.64 -2.75 4.63
C PRO A 87 15.83 -4.27 4.65
N ALA A 88 15.15 -4.99 5.56
CA ALA A 88 15.20 -6.44 5.68
C ALA A 88 14.19 -7.18 4.78
N GLY A 89 13.51 -6.45 3.88
CA GLY A 89 12.54 -7.00 2.95
C GLY A 89 12.84 -6.64 1.50
N GLY A 90 11.85 -6.90 0.65
CA GLY A 90 11.86 -6.65 -0.78
C GLY A 90 10.44 -6.56 -1.33
N ILE A 91 10.31 -6.07 -2.56
CA ILE A 91 9.03 -6.04 -3.28
C ILE A 91 8.97 -7.20 -4.27
N PHE A 92 7.89 -7.97 -4.23
CA PHE A 92 7.72 -9.16 -5.05
C PHE A 92 6.37 -9.15 -5.76
N THR A 93 6.35 -9.77 -6.94
CA THR A 93 5.14 -9.92 -7.78
C THR A 93 4.19 -11.02 -7.30
N ALA A 94 4.62 -11.83 -6.33
CA ALA A 94 3.86 -12.92 -5.76
C ALA A 94 3.95 -12.94 -4.22
N LEU A 95 2.93 -13.51 -3.59
CA LEU A 95 2.85 -13.62 -2.14
C LEU A 95 3.75 -14.75 -1.61
N GLY A 96 4.44 -14.51 -0.50
CA GLY A 96 5.15 -15.54 0.24
C GLY A 96 6.42 -16.06 -0.43
N VAL A 97 7.01 -15.28 -1.34
CA VAL A 97 8.23 -15.65 -2.08
C VAL A 97 9.36 -14.66 -1.84
N ASN A 98 10.60 -15.14 -1.97
CA ASN A 98 11.82 -14.32 -1.95
C ASN A 98 12.80 -14.69 -3.09
N GLY A 99 12.32 -15.38 -4.13
CA GLY A 99 13.11 -15.70 -5.32
C GLY A 99 13.30 -14.49 -6.23
N GLU A 100 14.49 -14.36 -6.83
CA GLU A 100 14.84 -13.27 -7.75
C GLU A 100 13.90 -13.20 -8.96
N GLU A 101 13.32 -14.32 -9.40
CA GLU A 101 12.37 -14.36 -10.52
C GLU A 101 11.05 -13.64 -10.23
N PHE A 102 10.72 -13.44 -8.94
CA PHE A 102 9.55 -12.69 -8.51
C PHE A 102 9.89 -11.28 -8.02
N HIS A 103 11.18 -10.99 -7.83
CA HIS A 103 11.66 -9.74 -7.27
C HIS A 103 11.42 -8.58 -8.23
N VAL A 104 10.89 -7.48 -7.71
CA VAL A 104 10.71 -6.23 -8.43
C VAL A 104 11.88 -5.34 -8.07
N ALA A 105 12.73 -5.02 -9.05
CA ALA A 105 13.93 -4.20 -8.86
C ALA A 105 13.58 -2.72 -8.68
N VAL A 106 13.08 -2.36 -7.51
CA VAL A 106 12.69 -0.99 -7.12
C VAL A 106 13.42 -0.56 -5.85
N ASP A 107 13.59 0.75 -5.70
CA ASP A 107 14.13 1.32 -4.47
C ASP A 107 13.09 1.21 -3.34
N LEU A 108 13.41 0.42 -2.30
CA LEU A 108 12.55 0.26 -1.13
C LEU A 108 12.30 1.58 -0.39
N ALA A 109 13.24 2.52 -0.42
CA ALA A 109 13.05 3.84 0.16
C ALA A 109 11.97 4.62 -0.60
N ALA A 110 11.98 4.56 -1.94
CA ALA A 110 10.96 5.18 -2.77
C ALA A 110 9.57 4.56 -2.55
N VAL A 111 9.49 3.23 -2.40
CA VAL A 111 8.24 2.54 -2.04
C VAL A 111 7.76 2.97 -0.66
N HIS A 112 8.65 3.04 0.33
CA HIS A 112 8.32 3.52 1.67
C HIS A 112 7.80 4.95 1.65
N ASP A 113 8.46 5.84 0.90
CA ASP A 113 8.06 7.25 0.75
C ASP A 113 6.70 7.39 0.07
N ALA A 114 6.42 6.59 -0.96
CA ALA A 114 5.12 6.55 -1.63
C ALA A 114 4.02 6.14 -0.66
N VAL A 115 4.19 5.00 0.03
CA VAL A 115 3.23 4.47 0.99
C VAL A 115 3.02 5.43 2.17
N SER A 116 4.09 6.02 2.71
CA SER A 116 4.04 7.01 3.79
C SER A 116 3.37 8.32 3.38
N THR A 117 3.53 8.75 2.13
CA THR A 117 2.88 9.95 1.59
C THR A 117 1.38 9.74 1.47
N VAL A 118 0.94 8.58 0.96
CA VAL A 118 -0.48 8.25 0.87
C VAL A 118 -1.12 8.15 2.26
N TYR A 119 -0.48 7.46 3.21
CA TYR A 119 -0.97 7.37 4.59
C TYR A 119 -1.19 8.75 5.20
N ARG A 120 -0.18 9.62 5.15
CA ARG A 120 -0.27 10.99 5.70
C ARG A 120 -1.38 11.79 5.05
N HIS A 121 -1.50 11.72 3.72
CA HIS A 121 -2.54 12.42 3.00
C HIS A 121 -3.94 11.95 3.42
N ILE A 122 -4.18 10.64 3.51
CA ILE A 122 -5.47 10.11 3.97
C ILE A 122 -5.77 10.59 5.38
N LYS A 123 -4.81 10.51 6.31
CA LYS A 123 -5.00 10.98 7.69
C LYS A 123 -5.29 12.48 7.79
N GLN A 124 -4.66 13.30 6.94
CA GLN A 124 -4.95 14.74 6.87
C GLN A 124 -6.37 15.00 6.38
N THR A 125 -6.84 14.26 5.37
CA THR A 125 -8.21 14.41 4.87
C THR A 125 -9.27 13.95 5.88
N GLU A 126 -9.00 12.88 6.64
CA GLU A 126 -9.89 12.42 7.72
C GLU A 126 -10.03 13.42 8.87
N GLN A 127 -9.04 14.28 9.10
CA GLN A 127 -9.08 15.32 10.13
C GLN A 127 -9.76 16.61 9.67
N ALA A 128 -9.91 16.80 8.36
CA ALA A 128 -10.50 18.00 7.76
C ALA A 128 -12.01 17.86 7.50
N ASP A 129 -12.53 16.62 7.51
CA ASP A 129 -13.96 16.26 7.47
C ASP A 129 -14.58 16.25 8.88
#